data_AF-A0A9C9N0R6-F1
#
_entry.id   AF-A0A9C9N0R6-F1
#
_cell.length_a   1.000
_cell.length_b   1.000
_cell.length_c   1.000
_cell.angle_alpha   90.00
_cell.angle_beta   90.00
_cell.angle_gamma   90.00
#
_symmetry.space_group_name_H-M   'P 1'
#
loop_
_entity.id
_entity.type
_entity.pdbx_description
1 polymer ?
#
loop_
_entity_poly.entity_id
_entity_poly.type
_entity_poly.pdbx_seq_one_letter_code
_entity_poly.pdbx_strand_id
1 'polypeptide(L)'
;MRGSRYATQLKPFLDSFPRENFQFILYDELKDDPQTTLQVVLQFLELENTQRRFEQVQSNPAAMPRSMNLQRWLRRQSTWREWLKPLIPIKIRYRMKEKLLQMNLRESSYPPINPKTATALREQLASEVRQLQDIIQRDLTRWLP
;
A
#
# COMPACT_ATOMS: atom_id res chain seq x y z
N MET A 1 16.92 5.74 1.73
CA MET A 1 16.84 5.65 0.25
C MET A 1 17.26 4.29 -0.33
N ARG A 2 17.99 3.42 0.38
CA ARG A 2 18.33 2.08 -0.14
C ARG A 2 17.12 1.31 -0.68
N GLY A 3 15.99 1.36 0.03
CA GLY A 3 14.76 0.67 -0.38
C GLY A 3 14.18 1.10 -1.73
N SER A 4 14.52 2.29 -2.25
CA SER A 4 14.00 2.80 -3.54
C SER A 4 14.94 2.52 -4.73
N ARG A 5 16.13 1.97 -4.49
CA ARG A 5 17.12 1.67 -5.53
C ARG A 5 16.92 0.25 -6.05
N TYR A 6 15.86 0.04 -6.82
CA TYR A 6 15.46 -1.31 -7.23
C TYR A 6 16.45 -1.95 -8.18
N ALA A 7 17.00 -1.22 -9.16
CA ALA A 7 18.02 -1.75 -10.07
C ALA A 7 19.23 -2.29 -9.30
N THR A 8 19.77 -1.49 -8.37
CA THR A 8 20.85 -1.92 -7.48
C THR A 8 20.49 -3.16 -6.66
N GLN A 9 19.27 -3.24 -6.13
CA GLN A 9 18.82 -4.37 -5.31
C GLN A 9 18.57 -5.65 -6.11
N LEU A 10 18.12 -5.53 -7.36
CA LEU A 10 17.83 -6.68 -8.23
C LEU A 10 19.11 -7.33 -8.78
N LYS A 11 20.16 -6.53 -9.00
CA LYS A 11 21.38 -6.98 -9.65
C LYS A 11 21.98 -8.27 -9.04
N PRO A 12 22.21 -8.39 -7.72
CA PRO A 12 22.77 -9.63 -7.14
C PRO A 12 21.90 -10.87 -7.38
N PHE A 13 20.57 -10.70 -7.46
CA PHE A 13 19.65 -11.81 -7.73
C PHE A 13 19.72 -12.21 -9.21
N LEU A 14 19.73 -11.24 -10.13
CA LEU A 14 19.85 -11.49 -11.57
C LEU A 14 21.23 -12.05 -11.97
N ASP A 15 22.27 -11.73 -11.20
CA ASP A 15 23.61 -12.32 -11.38
C ASP A 15 23.65 -13.79 -10.92
N SER A 16 22.72 -14.22 -10.06
CA SER A 16 22.71 -15.55 -9.44
C SER A 16 21.64 -16.50 -10.00
N PHE A 17 20.54 -15.95 -10.53
CA PHE A 17 19.39 -16.70 -11.01
C PHE A 17 19.02 -16.26 -12.43
N PRO A 18 18.53 -17.19 -13.26
CA PRO A 18 18.19 -16.87 -14.63
C PRO A 18 16.97 -15.93 -14.70
N ARG A 19 16.92 -15.09 -15.74
CA ARG A 19 15.95 -13.98 -15.87
C ARG A 19 14.50 -14.45 -15.90
N GLU A 20 14.26 -15.64 -16.45
CA GLU A 20 12.96 -16.31 -16.52
C GLU A 20 12.38 -16.68 -15.15
N ASN A 21 13.19 -16.71 -14.07
CA ASN A 21 12.69 -16.90 -12.71
C ASN A 21 12.15 -15.61 -12.07
N PHE A 22 12.08 -14.51 -12.83
CA PHE A 22 11.63 -13.21 -12.34
C PHE A 22 10.43 -12.69 -13.13
N GLN A 23 9.32 -12.51 -12.45
CA GLN A 23 8.19 -11.72 -12.94
C GLN A 23 8.19 -10.34 -12.29
N PHE A 24 8.30 -9.29 -13.10
CA PHE A 24 8.17 -7.91 -12.65
C PHE A 24 6.75 -7.40 -12.91
N ILE A 25 6.17 -6.76 -11.90
CA ILE A 25 4.80 -6.22 -11.94
C ILE A 25 4.86 -4.80 -11.42
N LEU A 26 4.28 -3.87 -12.19
CA LEU A 26 4.11 -2.50 -11.74
C LEU A 26 2.85 -2.42 -10.89
N TYR A 27 2.95 -1.76 -9.74
CA TYR A 27 1.79 -1.62 -8.84
C TYR A 27 0.62 -0.91 -9.51
N ASP A 28 0.89 0.07 -10.38
CA ASP A 28 -0.15 0.79 -11.12
C ASP A 28 -0.96 -0.16 -12.00
N GLU A 29 -0.35 -1.20 -12.59
CA GLU A 29 -1.05 -2.22 -13.38
C GLU A 29 -1.92 -3.12 -12.52
N LEU A 30 -1.41 -3.53 -11.36
CA LEU A 30 -2.19 -4.30 -10.39
C LEU A 30 -3.39 -3.49 -9.87
N LYS A 31 -3.23 -2.17 -9.73
CA LYS A 31 -4.27 -1.28 -9.25
C LYS A 31 -5.33 -1.02 -10.30
N ASP A 32 -4.91 -0.75 -11.55
CA ASP A 32 -5.78 -0.35 -12.63
C ASP A 32 -6.48 -1.56 -13.30
N ASP A 33 -5.78 -2.69 -13.43
CA ASP A 33 -6.32 -3.95 -13.94
C ASP A 33 -5.79 -5.17 -13.16
N PRO A 34 -6.38 -5.46 -11.98
CA PRO A 34 -5.95 -6.58 -11.14
C PRO A 34 -6.20 -7.94 -11.80
N GLN A 35 -7.21 -8.09 -12.66
CA GLN A 35 -7.52 -9.39 -13.27
C GLN A 35 -6.43 -9.76 -14.27
N THR A 36 -6.08 -8.86 -15.17
CA THR A 36 -5.03 -9.08 -16.16
C THR A 36 -3.67 -9.28 -15.47
N THR A 37 -3.37 -8.48 -14.44
CA THR A 37 -2.11 -8.62 -13.70
C THR A 37 -2.00 -9.97 -12.99
N LEU A 38 -3.09 -10.48 -12.40
CA LEU A 38 -3.10 -11.79 -11.75
C LEU A 38 -3.03 -12.94 -12.76
N GLN A 39 -3.60 -12.78 -13.96
CA GLN A 39 -3.41 -13.76 -15.03
C GLN A 39 -1.94 -13.91 -15.39
N VAL A 40 -1.20 -12.81 -15.50
CA VAL A 40 0.26 -12.82 -15.75
C VAL A 40 1.00 -13.57 -14.63
N VAL A 41 0.63 -13.34 -13.36
CA VAL A 41 1.21 -14.07 -12.21
C VAL A 41 0.95 -15.56 -12.31
N LEU A 42 -0.30 -15.97 -12.59
CA LEU A 42 -0.66 -17.38 -12.66
C LEU A 42 0.05 -18.08 -13.82
N GLN A 43 0.16 -17.41 -14.97
CA GLN A 43 0.91 -17.93 -16.10
C GLN A 43 2.39 -18.10 -15.78
N PHE A 44 3.00 -17.13 -15.12
CA PHE A 44 4.39 -17.21 -14.66
C PHE A 44 4.62 -18.36 -13.67
N LEU A 45 3.63 -18.66 -12.82
CA LEU A 45 3.67 -19.77 -11.86
C LEU A 45 3.22 -21.12 -12.47
N GLU A 46 2.92 -21.16 -13.77
CA GLU A 46 2.43 -22.36 -14.48
C GLU A 46 1.17 -22.96 -13.83
N LEU A 47 0.31 -22.10 -13.27
CA LEU A 47 -0.95 -22.51 -12.65
C LEU A 47 -2.12 -22.38 -13.63
N GLU A 48 -2.89 -23.46 -13.79
CA GLU A 48 -4.11 -23.44 -14.60
C GLU A 48 -5.16 -22.48 -14.01
N ASN A 49 -5.43 -21.40 -14.75
CA ASN A 49 -6.38 -20.39 -14.33
C ASN A 49 -7.82 -20.80 -14.68
N THR A 50 -8.45 -21.57 -13.80
CA THR A 50 -9.86 -21.92 -13.92
C THR A 50 -10.73 -20.85 -13.26
N GLN A 51 -11.11 -19.84 -14.04
CA GLN A 51 -12.29 -18.98 -13.84
C GLN A 51 -12.40 -18.17 -12.52
N ARG A 52 -11.33 -18.00 -11.74
CA ARG A 52 -11.42 -17.19 -10.50
C ARG A 52 -11.48 -15.70 -10.81
N ARG A 53 -12.62 -15.08 -10.50
CA ARG A 53 -12.71 -13.62 -10.37
C ARG A 53 -12.03 -13.21 -9.08
N PHE A 54 -10.94 -12.46 -9.20
CA PHE A 54 -10.26 -11.90 -8.03
C PHE A 54 -10.97 -10.63 -7.58
N GLU A 55 -11.53 -10.62 -6.37
CA GLU A 55 -12.10 -9.41 -5.81
C GLU A 55 -10.98 -8.52 -5.26
N GLN A 56 -10.93 -7.26 -5.71
CA GLN A 56 -10.02 -6.28 -5.16
C GLN A 56 -10.53 -5.88 -3.77
N VAL A 57 -9.96 -6.47 -2.73
CA VAL A 57 -10.23 -6.07 -1.35
C VAL A 57 -9.33 -4.91 -0.97
N GLN A 58 -9.90 -3.71 -0.86
CA GLN A 58 -9.16 -2.58 -0.28
C GLN A 58 -8.99 -2.79 1.23
N SER A 59 -7.75 -3.06 1.66
CA SER A 59 -7.36 -3.13 3.06
C SER A 59 -6.67 -1.82 3.46
N ASN A 60 -6.90 -1.35 4.70
CA ASN A 60 -6.32 -0.13 5.26
C ASN A 60 -6.53 1.14 4.41
N PRO A 61 -7.79 1.51 4.08
CA PRO A 61 -8.04 2.79 3.43
C PRO A 61 -7.46 3.92 4.29
N ALA A 62 -6.82 4.89 3.62
CA ALA A 62 -6.27 6.06 4.29
C ALA A 62 -7.41 6.82 4.97
N ALA A 63 -7.45 6.75 6.29
CA ALA A 63 -8.50 7.33 7.10
C ALA A 63 -7.89 8.29 8.12
N MET A 64 -8.28 9.55 8.06
CA MET A 64 -7.93 10.53 9.07
C MET A 64 -9.09 10.72 10.04
N PRO A 65 -8.81 10.95 11.33
CA PRO A 65 -9.86 11.32 12.26
C PRO A 65 -10.42 12.71 11.90
N ARG A 66 -11.75 12.83 11.87
CA ARG A 66 -12.50 14.09 11.78
C ARG A 66 -12.12 15.01 12.94
N SER A 67 -11.96 14.44 14.13
CA SER A 67 -11.45 15.14 15.32
C SER A 67 -10.30 14.38 15.97
N MET A 68 -9.11 15.02 16.00
CA MET A 68 -7.94 14.50 16.70
C MET A 68 -8.16 14.40 18.21
N ASN A 69 -8.93 15.33 18.80
CA ASN A 69 -9.23 15.31 20.23
C ASN A 69 -10.15 14.14 20.59
N LEU A 70 -11.18 13.87 19.77
CA LEU A 70 -12.05 12.71 19.94
C LEU A 70 -11.28 11.40 19.74
N GLN A 71 -10.39 11.35 18.73
CA GLN A 71 -9.52 10.20 18.46
C GLN A 71 -8.65 9.88 19.68
N ARG A 72 -8.00 10.91 20.26
CA ARG A 72 -7.17 10.76 21.46
C ARG A 72 -8.01 10.31 22.65
N TRP A 73 -9.19 10.90 22.87
CA TRP A 73 -10.09 10.51 23.97
C TRP A 73 -10.60 9.07 23.84
N LEU A 74 -10.99 8.63 22.64
CA LEU A 74 -11.42 7.25 22.37
C LEU A 74 -10.28 6.25 22.51
N ARG A 75 -9.04 6.63 22.18
CA ARG A 75 -7.86 5.75 22.31
C ARG A 75 -7.28 5.71 23.72
N ARG A 76 -7.37 6.81 24.48
CA ARG A 76 -6.91 6.86 25.87
C ARG A 76 -7.69 5.85 26.72
N GLN A 77 -6.99 5.15 27.59
CA GLN A 77 -7.63 4.45 28.70
C GLN A 77 -8.07 5.52 29.69
N SER A 78 -9.37 5.78 29.74
CA SER A 78 -9.93 6.84 30.56
C SER A 78 -10.53 6.30 31.86
N THR A 79 -10.39 7.07 32.93
CA THR A 79 -10.91 6.78 34.28
C THR A 79 -12.44 6.63 34.30
N TRP A 80 -13.17 7.39 33.50
CA TRP A 80 -14.64 7.26 33.39
C TRP A 80 -15.10 5.90 32.85
N ARG A 81 -14.24 5.17 32.13
CA ARG A 81 -14.57 3.79 31.71
C ARG A 81 -14.67 2.87 32.91
N GLU A 82 -13.95 3.14 33.98
CA GLU A 82 -13.97 2.32 35.20
C GLU A 82 -15.31 2.44 35.94
N TRP A 83 -15.93 3.61 35.86
CA TRP A 83 -17.25 3.87 36.46
C TRP A 83 -18.38 3.22 35.67
N LEU A 84 -18.21 3.08 34.35
CA LEU A 84 -19.14 2.38 33.46
C LEU A 84 -18.82 0.87 33.31
N LYS A 85 -17.75 0.36 33.97
CA LYS A 85 -17.39 -1.08 33.99
C LYS A 85 -18.56 -1.97 34.43
N PRO A 86 -19.25 -1.70 35.57
CA PRO A 86 -20.27 -2.59 36.11
C PRO A 86 -21.63 -2.49 35.42
N LEU A 87 -21.94 -1.37 34.75
CA LEU A 87 -23.27 -1.11 34.18
C LEU A 87 -23.41 -1.61 32.73
N ILE A 88 -22.31 -1.77 32.00
CA ILE A 88 -22.33 -2.08 30.57
C ILE A 88 -21.48 -3.31 30.28
N PRO A 89 -22.06 -4.38 29.71
CA PRO A 89 -21.32 -5.55 29.25
C PRO A 89 -20.16 -5.20 28.32
N ILE A 90 -19.04 -5.92 28.46
CA ILE A 90 -17.80 -5.68 27.70
C ILE A 90 -18.02 -5.67 26.18
N LYS A 91 -18.89 -6.54 25.67
CA LYS A 91 -19.24 -6.66 24.24
C LYS A 91 -19.90 -5.38 23.71
N ILE A 92 -20.81 -4.79 24.49
CA ILE A 92 -21.52 -3.56 24.11
C ILE A 92 -20.55 -2.38 24.12
N ARG A 93 -19.71 -2.27 25.15
CA ARG A 93 -18.68 -1.22 25.25
C ARG A 93 -17.71 -1.25 24.06
N TYR A 94 -17.28 -2.45 23.66
CA TYR A 94 -16.38 -2.62 22.53
C TYR A 94 -17.03 -2.17 21.21
N ARG A 95 -18.27 -2.64 20.94
CA ARG A 95 -19.04 -2.22 19.75
C ARG A 95 -19.29 -0.72 19.70
N MET A 96 -19.64 -0.09 20.82
CA MET A 96 -19.82 1.36 20.88
C MET A 96 -18.53 2.12 20.59
N LYS A 97 -17.40 1.68 21.17
CA LYS A 97 -16.10 2.28 20.91
C LYS A 97 -15.70 2.16 19.44
N GLU A 98 -15.88 0.99 18.84
CA GLU A 98 -15.61 0.78 17.41
C GLU A 98 -16.50 1.68 16.55
N LYS A 99 -17.81 1.73 16.81
CA LYS A 99 -18.74 2.60 16.08
C LYS A 99 -18.35 4.07 16.19
N LEU A 100 -17.97 4.55 17.38
CA LEU A 100 -17.51 5.93 17.57
C LEU A 100 -16.18 6.21 16.86
N LEU A 101 -15.24 5.26 16.87
CA LEU A 101 -14.00 5.37 16.11
C LEU A 101 -14.29 5.45 14.61
N GLN A 102 -15.13 4.56 14.09
CA GLN A 102 -15.53 4.55 12.68
C GLN A 102 -16.24 5.83 12.26
N MET A 103 -17.18 6.33 13.07
CA MET A 103 -17.86 7.61 12.82
C MET A 103 -16.90 8.80 12.86
N ASN A 104 -15.83 8.72 13.66
CA ASN A 104 -14.80 9.73 13.70
C ASN A 104 -13.80 9.60 12.55
N LEU A 105 -13.83 8.55 11.73
CA LEU A 105 -12.98 8.48 10.54
C LEU A 105 -13.63 9.25 9.39
N ARG A 106 -12.79 9.90 8.59
CA ARG A 106 -13.12 10.36 7.25
C ARG A 106 -12.13 9.75 6.27
N GLU A 107 -12.61 9.45 5.08
CA GLU A 107 -11.73 9.17 3.96
C GLU A 107 -10.80 10.37 3.76
N SER A 108 -9.51 10.08 3.64
CA SER A 108 -8.49 11.10 3.47
C SER A 108 -7.57 10.69 2.34
N SER A 109 -7.39 11.55 1.37
CA SER A 109 -6.23 11.45 0.49
C SER A 109 -4.99 11.94 1.24
N TYR A 110 -3.85 11.29 1.00
CA TYR A 110 -2.58 11.87 1.41
C TYR A 110 -2.41 13.25 0.75
N PRO A 111 -1.91 14.26 1.47
CA PRO A 111 -1.63 15.54 0.84
C PRO A 111 -0.66 15.33 -0.32
N PRO A 112 -0.85 16.03 -1.45
CA PRO A 112 0.05 15.89 -2.60
C PRO A 112 1.48 16.24 -2.16
N ILE A 113 2.45 15.48 -2.68
CA ILE A 113 3.86 15.74 -2.45
C ILE A 113 4.21 17.17 -2.91
N ASN A 114 5.10 17.84 -2.17
CA ASN A 114 5.61 19.13 -2.60
C ASN A 114 6.29 18.99 -3.98
N PRO A 115 5.93 19.80 -4.99
CA PRO A 115 6.47 19.66 -6.35
C PRO A 115 7.99 19.72 -6.42
N LYS A 116 8.64 20.60 -5.66
CA LYS A 116 10.11 20.72 -5.61
C LYS A 116 10.75 19.45 -5.05
N THR A 117 10.15 18.87 -4.00
CA THR A 117 10.59 17.60 -3.43
C THR A 117 10.39 16.45 -4.43
N ALA A 118 9.27 16.42 -5.15
CA ALA A 118 9.02 15.40 -6.16
C ALA A 118 10.06 15.46 -7.29
N THR A 119 10.33 16.64 -7.84
CA THR A 119 11.38 16.84 -8.86
C THR A 119 12.75 16.42 -8.35
N ALA A 120 13.17 16.88 -7.17
CA ALA A 120 14.46 16.51 -6.60
C ALA A 120 14.60 14.99 -6.39
N LEU A 121 13.54 14.30 -5.97
CA LEU A 121 13.55 12.84 -5.82
C LEU A 121 13.64 12.12 -7.17
N ARG A 122 12.92 12.60 -8.20
CA ARG A 122 12.98 12.05 -9.55
C ARG A 122 14.37 12.21 -10.16
N GLU A 123 14.96 13.40 -10.05
CA GLU A 123 16.33 13.65 -10.50
C GLU A 123 17.33 12.73 -9.78
N GLN A 124 17.21 12.62 -8.45
CA GLN A 124 18.09 11.78 -7.64
C GLN A 124 17.98 10.29 -7.97
N LEU A 125 16.80 9.80 -8.36
CA LEU A 125 16.57 8.40 -8.72
C LEU A 125 16.62 8.14 -10.22
N ALA A 126 16.83 9.15 -11.07
CA ALA A 126 16.72 9.03 -12.52
C ALA A 126 17.68 7.96 -13.09
N SER A 127 18.90 7.85 -12.57
CA SER A 127 19.85 6.81 -12.99
C SER A 127 19.37 5.41 -12.64
N GLU A 128 18.84 5.22 -11.43
CA GLU A 128 18.28 3.94 -10.97
C GLU A 128 17.03 3.55 -11.77
N VAL A 129 16.16 4.51 -12.09
CA VAL A 129 14.95 4.27 -12.88
C VAL A 129 15.30 3.85 -14.31
N ARG A 130 16.29 4.50 -14.95
CA ARG A 130 16.74 4.10 -16.29
C ARG A 130 17.30 2.67 -16.30
N GLN A 131 18.18 2.34 -15.34
CA GLN A 131 18.69 0.97 -15.22
C GLN A 131 17.57 -0.04 -14.94
N LEU A 132 16.60 0.33 -14.11
CA LEU A 132 15.46 -0.53 -13.81
C LEU A 132 14.62 -0.78 -15.06
N GLN A 133 14.34 0.26 -15.85
CA GLN A 133 13.62 0.16 -17.12
C GLN A 133 14.31 -0.83 -18.07
N ASP A 134 15.64 -0.78 -18.16
CA ASP A 134 16.41 -1.72 -18.96
C ASP A 134 16.36 -3.16 -18.39
N ILE A 135 16.40 -3.32 -17.06
CA ILE A 135 16.33 -4.63 -16.41
C ILE A 135 14.96 -5.30 -16.63
N ILE A 136 13.88 -4.54 -16.44
CA ILE A 136 12.52 -5.08 -16.49
C ILE A 136 11.92 -5.04 -17.90
N GLN A 137 12.57 -4.33 -18.84
CA GLN A 137 12.13 -4.13 -20.23
C GLN A 137 10.72 -3.51 -20.30
N ARG A 138 10.49 -2.45 -19.53
CA ARG A 138 9.20 -1.72 -19.48
C ARG A 138 9.44 -0.22 -19.49
N ASP A 139 8.52 0.51 -20.10
CA ASP A 139 8.55 1.97 -20.10
C ASP A 139 8.28 2.54 -18.70
N LEU A 140 9.30 3.15 -18.10
CA LEU A 140 9.22 3.89 -16.83
C LEU A 140 9.43 5.39 -17.02
N THR A 141 9.26 5.91 -18.24
CA THR A 141 9.47 7.34 -18.56
C THR A 141 8.64 8.25 -17.66
N ARG A 142 7.47 7.80 -17.22
CA ARG A 142 6.60 8.53 -16.27
C ARG A 142 7.24 8.78 -14.90
N TRP A 143 8.28 8.04 -14.53
CA TRP A 143 8.98 8.16 -13.25
C TRP A 143 10.24 9.03 -13.35
N LEU A 144 10.68 9.35 -14.57
CA LEU A 144 11.81 10.24 -14.82
C LEU A 144 11.39 11.72 -14.64
N PRO A 145 12.35 12.62 -14.35
CA PRO A 145 12.08 14.06 -14.27
C PRO A 145 11.57 14.64 -15.59
#